data_AF-A0A8H4KWS0-F1
#
_entry.id   AF-A0A8H4KWS0-F1
#
_cell.length_a   1.000
_cell.length_b   1.000
_cell.length_c   1.000
_cell.angle_alpha   90.00
_cell.angle_beta   90.00
_cell.angle_gamma   90.00
#
_symmetry.space_group_name_H-M   'P 1'
#
loop_
_entity.id
_entity.type
_entity.pdbx_description
1 polymer ?
#
loop_
_entity_poly.entity_id
_entity_poly.type
_entity_poly.pdbx_seq_one_letter_code
_entity_poly.pdbx_strand_id
1 'polypeptide(L)'
;MTDIKKLLSDSAVSADDAAQRLAGPALEALQNDQGYEDKLNNLWLDVFTAAEQTPHGEQGKLVETLQAIKNMPQANETGKKIVVWGEETQWNELPMFGGLAREQLDVAQEKSHDSYVNVNGFFARVTAAGVNDLSLFGLWAMRDALEDPAADKIAQQTSPMLLNASLVWMIYASGALAQASRNGKQFDGKIAKPGASLAEFKDEAGWRGFCNDRWKIWQDRLSDLNKAGISAHSKSLLTQALESAAKA
;
A
#
# COMPACT_ATOMS: atom_id res chain seq x y z
N MET A 1 -8.55 -21.20 12.86
CA MET A 1 -7.97 -20.19 11.95
C MET A 1 -7.80 -20.84 10.59
N THR A 2 -8.36 -20.22 9.55
CA THR A 2 -8.11 -20.64 8.16
C THR A 2 -6.64 -20.39 7.86
N ASP A 3 -5.92 -21.37 7.34
CA ASP A 3 -4.57 -21.16 6.84
C ASP A 3 -4.66 -20.33 5.55
N ILE A 4 -4.62 -19.00 5.69
CA ILE A 4 -4.80 -18.07 4.56
C ILE A 4 -3.73 -18.26 3.49
N LYS A 5 -2.51 -18.65 3.89
CA LYS A 5 -1.45 -18.97 2.93
C LYS A 5 -1.82 -20.16 2.08
N LYS A 6 -2.27 -21.24 2.71
CA LYS A 6 -2.74 -22.41 1.97
C LYS A 6 -3.88 -22.03 1.03
N LEU A 7 -4.86 -21.29 1.52
CA LEU A 7 -6.02 -20.82 0.73
C LEU A 7 -5.60 -20.03 -0.52
N LEU A 8 -4.64 -19.10 -0.37
CA LEU A 8 -4.18 -18.25 -1.46
C LEU A 8 -3.20 -18.97 -2.39
N SER A 9 -2.41 -19.91 -1.88
CA SER A 9 -1.48 -20.72 -2.69
C SER A 9 -2.17 -21.83 -3.51
N ASP A 10 -3.38 -22.25 -3.12
CA ASP A 10 -4.10 -23.33 -3.78
C ASP A 10 -4.71 -22.84 -5.12
N SER A 11 -4.19 -23.34 -6.24
CA SER A 11 -4.66 -22.98 -7.59
C SER A 11 -6.08 -23.46 -7.89
N ALA A 12 -6.62 -24.42 -7.13
CA ALA A 12 -8.01 -24.85 -7.26
C ALA A 12 -8.99 -23.89 -6.57
N VAL A 13 -8.50 -23.00 -5.70
CA VAL A 13 -9.32 -21.98 -5.03
C VAL A 13 -9.25 -20.69 -5.82
N SER A 14 -10.40 -20.21 -6.32
CA SER A 14 -10.49 -18.92 -6.98
C SER A 14 -10.36 -17.75 -5.99
N ALA A 15 -10.13 -16.53 -6.50
CA ALA A 15 -10.14 -15.32 -5.66
C ALA A 15 -11.51 -15.09 -5.01
N ASP A 16 -12.61 -15.38 -5.72
CA ASP A 16 -13.98 -15.26 -5.20
C ASP A 16 -14.25 -16.30 -4.08
N ASP A 17 -13.82 -17.55 -4.26
CA ASP A 17 -13.95 -18.59 -3.23
C ASP A 17 -13.14 -18.24 -1.98
N ALA A 18 -11.91 -17.74 -2.18
CA ALA A 18 -11.06 -17.28 -1.08
C ALA A 18 -11.73 -16.11 -0.34
N ALA A 19 -12.27 -15.15 -1.09
CA ALA A 19 -12.95 -13.99 -0.55
C ALA A 19 -14.15 -14.43 0.30
N GLN A 20 -15.02 -15.31 -0.21
CA GLN A 20 -16.20 -15.78 0.51
C GLN A 20 -15.83 -16.44 1.85
N ARG A 21 -14.78 -17.26 1.84
CA ARG A 21 -14.30 -17.95 3.05
C ARG A 21 -13.69 -17.00 4.07
N LEU A 22 -13.00 -15.95 3.63
CA LEU A 22 -12.40 -14.94 4.50
C LEU A 22 -13.45 -13.98 5.06
N ALA A 23 -14.29 -13.41 4.20
CA ALA A 23 -15.25 -12.38 4.57
C ALA A 23 -16.53 -12.92 5.22
N GLY A 24 -16.88 -14.19 5.00
CA GLY A 24 -18.11 -14.82 5.50
C GLY A 24 -18.38 -14.55 6.98
N PRO A 25 -17.43 -14.81 7.90
CA PRO A 25 -17.62 -14.54 9.33
C PRO A 25 -17.92 -13.07 9.66
N ALA A 26 -17.36 -12.12 8.92
CA ALA A 26 -17.63 -10.70 9.13
C ALA A 26 -19.00 -10.30 8.57
N LEU A 27 -19.37 -10.81 7.40
CA LEU A 27 -20.68 -10.59 6.78
C LEU A 27 -21.81 -11.18 7.65
N GLU A 28 -21.64 -12.38 8.19
CA GLU A 28 -22.59 -13.00 9.13
C GLU A 28 -22.72 -12.17 10.42
N ALA A 29 -21.62 -11.66 10.96
CA ALA A 29 -21.65 -10.80 12.16
C ALA A 29 -22.35 -9.46 11.89
N LEU A 30 -22.18 -8.89 10.68
CA LEU A 30 -22.88 -7.68 10.25
C LEU A 30 -24.39 -7.89 10.09
N GLN A 31 -24.81 -9.06 9.59
CA GLN A 31 -26.24 -9.41 9.51
C GLN A 31 -26.87 -9.54 10.90
N ASN A 32 -26.14 -10.14 11.85
CA ASN A 32 -26.60 -10.35 13.22
C ASN A 32 -26.42 -9.14 14.14
N ASP A 33 -25.78 -8.06 13.66
CA ASP A 33 -25.45 -6.85 14.41
C ASP A 33 -24.71 -7.11 15.73
N GLN A 34 -23.81 -8.11 15.72
CA GLN A 34 -23.14 -8.57 16.93
C GLN A 34 -21.67 -8.87 16.66
N GLY A 35 -20.78 -8.13 17.32
CA GLY A 35 -19.33 -8.40 17.31
C GLY A 35 -18.68 -8.28 15.92
N TYR A 36 -19.24 -7.50 15.01
CA TYR A 36 -18.70 -7.38 13.65
C TYR A 36 -17.36 -6.64 13.59
N GLU A 37 -17.08 -5.69 14.50
CA GLU A 37 -15.75 -5.03 14.55
C GLU A 37 -14.63 -6.05 14.82
N ASP A 38 -14.82 -6.99 15.75
CA ASP A 38 -13.85 -8.05 16.01
C ASP A 38 -13.66 -8.96 14.79
N LYS A 39 -14.73 -9.24 14.05
CA LYS A 39 -14.65 -10.05 12.82
C LYS A 39 -13.98 -9.31 11.67
N LEU A 40 -14.24 -8.03 11.51
CA LEU A 40 -13.55 -7.15 10.56
C LEU A 40 -12.06 -7.07 10.90
N ASN A 41 -11.71 -6.88 12.17
CA ASN A 41 -10.33 -6.88 12.62
C ASN A 41 -9.61 -8.18 12.25
N ASN A 42 -10.21 -9.33 12.57
CA ASN A 42 -9.63 -10.63 12.21
C ASN A 42 -9.48 -10.81 10.68
N LEU A 43 -10.49 -10.40 9.90
CA LEU A 43 -10.43 -10.45 8.43
C LEU A 43 -9.22 -9.67 7.89
N TRP A 44 -9.03 -8.44 8.36
CA TRP A 44 -7.93 -7.60 7.89
C TRP A 44 -6.58 -8.07 8.38
N LEU A 45 -6.47 -8.54 9.64
CA LEU A 45 -5.25 -9.16 10.14
C LEU A 45 -4.84 -10.40 9.34
N ASP A 46 -5.80 -11.22 8.93
CA ASP A 46 -5.52 -12.38 8.07
C ASP A 46 -4.97 -11.91 6.71
N VAL A 47 -5.63 -10.94 6.05
CA VAL A 47 -5.18 -10.35 4.77
C VAL A 47 -3.77 -9.75 4.89
N PHE A 48 -3.50 -9.01 5.95
CA PHE A 48 -2.19 -8.38 6.19
C PHE A 48 -1.11 -9.40 6.53
N THR A 49 -1.44 -10.45 7.28
CA THR A 49 -0.54 -11.57 7.54
C THR A 49 -0.17 -12.27 6.24
N ALA A 50 -1.12 -12.48 5.33
CA ALA A 50 -0.82 -13.01 4.01
C ALA A 50 0.07 -12.06 3.19
N ALA A 51 -0.24 -10.77 3.18
CA ALA A 51 0.55 -9.77 2.48
C ALA A 51 2.02 -9.74 2.95
N GLU A 52 2.23 -9.73 4.27
CA GLU A 52 3.57 -9.69 4.87
C GLU A 52 4.41 -10.92 4.51
N GLN A 53 3.77 -12.08 4.44
CA GLN A 53 4.46 -13.36 4.30
C GLN A 53 4.55 -13.88 2.86
N THR A 54 3.88 -13.25 1.90
CA THR A 54 3.94 -13.56 0.48
C THR A 54 4.88 -12.58 -0.22
N PRO A 55 5.89 -13.05 -0.98
CA PRO A 55 6.78 -12.17 -1.73
C PRO A 55 6.01 -11.16 -2.58
N HIS A 56 6.44 -9.90 -2.59
CA HIS A 56 5.76 -8.81 -3.31
C HIS A 56 5.48 -9.10 -4.81
N GLY A 57 6.26 -9.99 -5.44
CA GLY A 57 6.06 -10.47 -6.82
C GLY A 57 4.86 -11.40 -7.01
N GLU A 58 4.40 -12.06 -5.95
CA GLU A 58 3.46 -13.19 -5.98
C GLU A 58 2.09 -12.86 -5.36
N GLN A 59 1.83 -11.59 -5.02
CA GLN A 59 0.62 -11.16 -4.32
C GLN A 59 -0.61 -10.94 -5.23
N GLY A 60 -0.55 -11.33 -6.52
CA GLY A 60 -1.63 -11.09 -7.48
C GLY A 60 -2.98 -11.61 -7.01
N LYS A 61 -3.06 -12.90 -6.67
CA LYS A 61 -4.29 -13.53 -6.17
C LYS A 61 -4.77 -12.93 -4.84
N LEU A 62 -3.88 -12.44 -3.98
CA LEU A 62 -4.27 -11.77 -2.74
C LEU A 62 -4.99 -10.43 -3.03
N VAL A 63 -4.49 -9.67 -4.00
CA VAL A 63 -5.12 -8.41 -4.45
C VAL A 63 -6.47 -8.68 -5.10
N GLU A 64 -6.57 -9.69 -5.96
CA GLU A 64 -7.83 -10.15 -6.56
C GLU A 64 -8.84 -10.57 -5.48
N THR A 65 -8.37 -11.28 -4.44
CA THR A 65 -9.21 -11.69 -3.31
C THR A 65 -9.74 -10.46 -2.56
N LEU A 66 -8.90 -9.46 -2.26
CA LEU A 66 -9.36 -8.23 -1.62
C LEU A 66 -10.36 -7.45 -2.50
N GLN A 67 -10.14 -7.42 -3.80
CA GLN A 67 -11.08 -6.81 -4.75
C GLN A 67 -12.43 -7.56 -4.76
N ALA A 68 -12.41 -8.88 -4.71
CA ALA A 68 -13.62 -9.70 -4.59
C ALA A 68 -14.34 -9.45 -3.26
N ILE A 69 -13.62 -9.36 -2.13
CA ILE A 69 -14.17 -8.96 -0.83
C ILE A 69 -14.88 -7.60 -0.95
N LYS A 70 -14.22 -6.57 -1.48
CA LYS A 70 -14.78 -5.22 -1.67
C LYS A 70 -16.09 -5.23 -2.47
N ASN A 71 -16.19 -6.11 -3.47
CA ASN A 71 -17.32 -6.20 -4.38
C ASN A 71 -18.46 -7.09 -3.88
N MET A 72 -18.32 -7.75 -2.73
CA MET A 72 -19.40 -8.56 -2.20
C MET A 72 -20.62 -7.70 -1.88
N PRO A 73 -21.82 -8.21 -2.17
CA PRO A 73 -23.04 -7.55 -1.75
C PRO A 73 -23.06 -7.49 -0.22
N GLN A 74 -23.26 -6.29 0.32
CA GLN A 74 -23.61 -6.16 1.72
C GLN A 74 -24.99 -6.81 1.89
N ALA A 75 -25.08 -7.88 2.67
CA ALA A 75 -26.30 -8.68 2.79
C ALA A 75 -27.52 -7.94 3.40
N ASN A 76 -27.35 -6.68 3.78
CA ASN A 76 -28.40 -5.87 4.37
C ASN A 76 -29.14 -5.09 3.27
N GLU A 77 -30.08 -5.74 2.59
CA GLU A 77 -31.12 -5.09 1.77
C GLU A 77 -31.98 -4.09 2.60
N THR A 78 -31.76 -3.99 3.91
CA THR A 78 -32.50 -3.16 4.87
C THR A 78 -31.96 -1.75 5.05
N GLY A 79 -30.87 -1.35 4.37
CA GLY A 79 -30.31 0.01 4.50
C GLY A 79 -29.65 0.29 5.85
N LYS A 80 -29.29 -0.76 6.61
CA LYS A 80 -28.60 -0.63 7.90
C LYS A 80 -27.13 -0.27 7.67
N LYS A 81 -26.72 0.88 8.23
CA LYS A 81 -25.37 1.42 8.12
C LYS A 81 -24.39 0.66 9.01
N ILE A 82 -23.19 0.39 8.51
CA ILE A 82 -22.10 -0.14 9.34
C ILE A 82 -21.56 1.04 10.15
N VAL A 83 -21.39 0.88 11.45
CA VAL A 83 -20.78 1.91 12.30
C VAL A 83 -19.51 1.34 12.89
N VAL A 84 -18.38 1.99 12.61
CA VAL A 84 -17.08 1.59 13.16
C VAL A 84 -16.49 2.78 13.88
N TRP A 85 -16.11 2.60 15.14
CA TRP A 85 -15.50 3.66 15.96
C TRP A 85 -16.34 4.97 16.00
N GLY A 86 -17.67 4.84 15.89
CA GLY A 86 -18.61 5.97 15.91
C GLY A 86 -18.88 6.61 14.55
N GLU A 87 -18.22 6.18 13.48
CA GLU A 87 -18.39 6.70 12.12
C GLU A 87 -19.16 5.73 11.24
N GLU A 88 -20.08 6.26 10.42
CA GLU A 88 -20.83 5.45 9.46
C GLU A 88 -19.97 5.11 8.24
N THR A 89 -20.08 3.88 7.76
CA THR A 89 -19.35 3.37 6.61
C THR A 89 -20.14 2.28 5.88
N GLN A 90 -19.63 1.86 4.73
CA GLN A 90 -20.20 0.82 3.87
C GLN A 90 -19.20 -0.31 3.65
N TRP A 91 -19.70 -1.51 3.35
CA TRP A 91 -18.85 -2.67 3.12
C TRP A 91 -17.79 -2.44 2.02
N ASN A 92 -18.20 -1.81 0.92
CA ASN A 92 -17.33 -1.50 -0.22
C ASN A 92 -16.27 -0.43 0.09
N GLU A 93 -16.36 0.26 1.23
CA GLU A 93 -15.35 1.20 1.74
C GLU A 93 -14.27 0.49 2.56
N LEU A 94 -14.42 -0.82 2.81
CA LEU A 94 -13.49 -1.64 3.59
C LEU A 94 -13.31 -1.10 5.02
N PRO A 95 -14.37 -1.18 5.85
CA PRO A 95 -14.37 -0.61 7.20
C PRO A 95 -13.18 -1.11 8.03
N MET A 96 -12.51 -0.22 8.78
CA MET A 96 -11.26 -0.48 9.55
C MET A 96 -9.99 -0.74 8.71
N PHE A 97 -10.09 -1.07 7.42
CA PHE A 97 -8.94 -1.52 6.63
C PHE A 97 -7.80 -0.49 6.58
N GLY A 98 -8.10 0.78 6.34
CA GLY A 98 -7.08 1.83 6.26
C GLY A 98 -6.33 2.07 7.59
N GLY A 99 -7.05 2.03 8.72
CA GLY A 99 -6.46 2.17 10.05
C GLY A 99 -5.54 1.00 10.39
N LEU A 100 -6.01 -0.23 10.16
CA LEU A 100 -5.20 -1.43 10.39
C LEU A 100 -4.04 -1.57 9.38
N ALA A 101 -4.18 -1.06 8.16
CA ALA A 101 -3.07 -0.99 7.20
C ALA A 101 -1.94 -0.07 7.71
N ARG A 102 -2.28 1.04 8.35
CA ARG A 102 -1.30 1.93 9.00
C ARG A 102 -0.57 1.21 10.13
N GLU A 103 -1.27 0.47 10.98
CA GLU A 103 -0.67 -0.31 12.07
C GLU A 103 0.23 -1.42 11.52
N GLN A 104 -0.23 -2.15 10.50
CA GLN A 104 0.56 -3.20 9.86
C GLN A 104 1.85 -2.65 9.23
N LEU A 105 1.83 -1.43 8.69
CA LEU A 105 3.04 -0.80 8.14
C LEU A 105 4.12 -0.65 9.22
N ASP A 106 3.75 -0.23 10.43
CA ASP A 106 4.69 -0.12 11.57
C ASP A 106 5.20 -1.50 11.99
N VAL A 107 4.30 -2.46 12.18
CA VAL A 107 4.65 -3.84 12.55
C VAL A 107 5.62 -4.46 11.56
N ALA A 108 5.36 -4.32 10.26
CA ALA A 108 6.20 -4.88 9.21
C ALA A 108 7.61 -4.25 9.19
N GLN A 109 7.69 -2.94 9.46
CA GLN A 109 8.95 -2.19 9.50
C GLN A 109 9.85 -2.65 10.65
N GLU A 110 9.28 -2.95 11.81
CA GLU A 110 10.02 -3.44 12.98
C GLU A 110 10.39 -4.92 12.85
N LYS A 111 9.60 -5.70 12.11
CA LYS A 111 9.74 -7.15 12.02
C LYS A 111 10.93 -7.60 11.18
N SER A 112 10.97 -7.21 9.90
CA SER A 112 12.05 -7.60 8.99
C SER A 112 12.05 -6.80 7.70
N HIS A 113 13.18 -6.83 6.99
CA HIS A 113 13.29 -6.28 5.63
C HIS A 113 12.19 -6.81 4.72
N ASP A 114 12.05 -8.13 4.62
CA ASP A 114 11.12 -8.77 3.66
C ASP A 114 9.67 -8.45 4.02
N SER A 115 9.32 -8.47 5.32
CA SER A 115 8.00 -8.08 5.80
C SER A 115 7.63 -6.68 5.34
N TYR A 116 8.53 -5.70 5.53
CA TYR A 116 8.29 -4.32 5.13
C TYR A 116 8.14 -4.15 3.61
N VAL A 117 9.02 -4.79 2.82
CA VAL A 117 8.96 -4.73 1.36
C VAL A 117 7.69 -5.42 0.83
N ASN A 118 7.30 -6.57 1.39
CA ASN A 118 6.11 -7.29 0.99
C ASN A 118 4.83 -6.51 1.30
N VAL A 119 4.70 -5.91 2.48
CA VAL A 119 3.55 -5.08 2.83
C VAL A 119 3.44 -3.85 1.93
N ASN A 120 4.56 -3.16 1.67
CA ASN A 120 4.57 -2.04 0.73
C ASN A 120 4.19 -2.48 -0.70
N GLY A 121 4.69 -3.63 -1.15
CA GLY A 121 4.32 -4.21 -2.44
C GLY A 121 2.82 -4.48 -2.55
N PHE A 122 2.21 -5.01 -1.48
CA PHE A 122 0.78 -5.24 -1.43
C PHE A 122 0.00 -3.93 -1.49
N PHE A 123 0.35 -2.94 -0.68
CA PHE A 123 -0.31 -1.63 -0.67
C PHE A 123 -0.20 -0.91 -2.01
N ALA A 124 0.95 -1.01 -2.67
CA ALA A 124 1.14 -0.47 -4.01
C ALA A 124 0.19 -1.12 -5.02
N ARG A 125 0.08 -2.45 -5.02
CA ARG A 125 -0.84 -3.17 -5.91
C ARG A 125 -2.31 -2.89 -5.63
N VAL A 126 -2.70 -2.81 -4.35
CA VAL A 126 -4.06 -2.43 -3.93
C VAL A 126 -4.42 -1.03 -4.41
N THR A 127 -3.47 -0.09 -4.29
CA THR A 127 -3.63 1.28 -4.81
C THR A 127 -3.77 1.30 -6.32
N ALA A 128 -2.90 0.57 -7.04
CA ALA A 128 -2.91 0.52 -8.50
C ALA A 128 -4.19 -0.13 -9.06
N ALA A 129 -4.76 -1.10 -8.34
CA ALA A 129 -6.02 -1.74 -8.68
C ALA A 129 -7.26 -0.89 -8.38
N GLY A 130 -7.12 0.25 -7.67
CA GLY A 130 -8.25 1.08 -7.27
C GLY A 130 -9.12 0.46 -6.17
N VAL A 131 -8.62 -0.56 -5.48
CA VAL A 131 -9.34 -1.25 -4.39
C VAL A 131 -9.44 -0.35 -3.16
N ASN A 132 -8.32 0.24 -2.76
CA ASN A 132 -8.24 1.23 -1.69
C ASN A 132 -7.07 2.18 -1.99
N ASP A 133 -7.26 3.48 -1.76
CA ASP A 133 -6.23 4.48 -2.04
C ASP A 133 -5.25 4.59 -0.87
N LEU A 134 -4.16 3.84 -0.95
CA LEU A 134 -3.07 3.84 0.03
C LEU A 134 -1.88 4.68 -0.42
N SER A 135 -2.07 5.58 -1.41
CA SER A 135 -0.99 6.37 -2.01
C SER A 135 -0.20 7.22 -1.00
N LEU A 136 -0.81 7.60 0.13
CA LEU A 136 -0.10 8.30 1.20
C LEU A 136 1.09 7.49 1.75
N PHE A 137 0.96 6.16 1.84
CA PHE A 137 2.05 5.28 2.29
C PHE A 137 3.16 5.22 1.25
N GLY A 138 2.80 5.22 -0.04
CA GLY A 138 3.76 5.36 -1.13
C GLY A 138 4.52 6.68 -1.07
N LEU A 139 3.83 7.78 -0.78
CA LEU A 139 4.47 9.09 -0.58
C LEU A 139 5.46 9.05 0.59
N TRP A 140 5.12 8.42 1.71
CA TRP A 140 6.04 8.25 2.84
C TRP A 140 7.25 7.40 2.47
N ALA A 141 7.05 6.28 1.76
CA ALA A 141 8.15 5.45 1.30
C ALA A 141 9.11 6.23 0.36
N MET A 142 8.57 7.01 -0.58
CA MET A 142 9.40 7.88 -1.43
C MET A 142 10.09 8.98 -0.64
N ARG A 143 9.40 9.62 0.31
CA ARG A 143 9.97 10.67 1.14
C ARG A 143 11.17 10.16 1.92
N ASP A 144 10.98 9.07 2.65
CA ASP A 144 11.99 8.54 3.56
C ASP A 144 13.19 7.97 2.78
N ALA A 145 12.95 7.36 1.61
CA ALA A 145 14.00 6.77 0.80
C ALA A 145 14.71 7.75 -0.15
N LEU A 146 13.97 8.70 -0.72
CA LEU A 146 14.42 9.54 -1.82
C LEU A 146 14.45 11.02 -1.49
N GLU A 147 13.75 11.55 -0.48
CA GLU A 147 13.70 13.00 -0.21
C GLU A 147 14.40 13.42 1.08
N ASP A 148 14.40 12.57 2.11
CA ASP A 148 15.11 12.83 3.35
C ASP A 148 16.63 12.91 3.15
N PRO A 149 17.30 11.92 2.53
CA PRO A 149 18.71 12.05 2.16
C PRO A 149 18.92 13.11 1.08
N ALA A 150 20.08 13.76 1.08
CA ALA A 150 20.52 14.55 -0.06
C ALA A 150 20.67 13.67 -1.32
N ALA A 151 20.45 14.24 -2.51
CA ALA A 151 20.40 13.48 -3.76
C ALA A 151 21.67 12.64 -4.01
N ASP A 152 22.84 13.18 -3.72
CA ASP A 152 24.14 12.51 -3.87
C ASP A 152 24.48 11.56 -2.71
N LYS A 153 23.61 11.49 -1.69
CA LYS A 153 23.78 10.69 -0.46
C LYS A 153 22.80 9.52 -0.34
N ILE A 154 21.84 9.37 -1.25
CA ILE A 154 20.80 8.33 -1.16
C ILE A 154 21.42 6.93 -1.03
N ALA A 155 22.39 6.60 -1.88
CA ALA A 155 23.03 5.28 -1.87
C ALA A 155 23.78 4.96 -0.56
N GLN A 156 24.21 5.97 0.20
CA GLN A 156 24.93 5.79 1.46
C GLN A 156 24.03 5.93 2.69
N GLN A 157 22.99 6.77 2.64
CA GLN A 157 22.16 7.11 3.79
C GLN A 157 20.84 6.34 3.83
N THR A 158 20.30 5.93 2.68
CA THR A 158 19.06 5.15 2.63
C THR A 158 19.36 3.68 2.85
N SER A 159 18.69 3.07 3.84
CA SER A 159 18.83 1.64 4.07
C SER A 159 18.26 0.84 2.89
N PRO A 160 18.79 -0.35 2.59
CA PRO A 160 18.23 -1.21 1.53
C PRO A 160 16.74 -1.51 1.71
N MET A 161 16.26 -1.61 2.96
CA MET A 161 14.85 -1.85 3.27
C MET A 161 13.96 -0.68 2.81
N LEU A 162 14.32 0.56 3.14
CA LEU A 162 13.57 1.76 2.72
C LEU A 162 13.63 1.94 1.21
N LEU A 163 14.82 1.74 0.62
CA LEU A 163 14.98 1.83 -0.83
C LEU A 163 14.10 0.79 -1.53
N ASN A 164 14.17 -0.47 -1.15
CA ASN A 164 13.38 -1.53 -1.79
C ASN A 164 11.87 -1.31 -1.63
N ALA A 165 11.42 -0.83 -0.46
CA ALA A 165 10.02 -0.46 -0.25
C ALA A 165 9.57 0.66 -1.21
N SER A 166 10.38 1.71 -1.38
CA SER A 166 10.07 2.78 -2.35
C SER A 166 10.07 2.26 -3.79
N LEU A 167 10.97 1.33 -4.14
CA LEU A 167 11.05 0.76 -5.48
C LEU A 167 9.83 -0.10 -5.81
N VAL A 168 9.30 -0.90 -4.87
CA VAL A 168 8.08 -1.67 -5.15
C VAL A 168 6.85 -0.79 -5.35
N TRP A 169 6.80 0.40 -4.73
CA TRP A 169 5.78 1.41 -5.06
C TRP A 169 5.91 1.91 -6.50
N MET A 170 7.13 2.21 -6.97
CA MET A 170 7.34 2.56 -8.38
C MET A 170 7.03 1.41 -9.33
N ILE A 171 7.37 0.16 -8.97
CA ILE A 171 7.11 -1.00 -9.83
C ILE A 171 5.61 -1.18 -10.04
N TYR A 172 4.83 -1.18 -8.95
CA TYR A 172 3.43 -1.61 -9.01
C TYR A 172 2.43 -0.46 -9.09
N ALA A 173 2.75 0.73 -8.56
CA ALA A 173 1.82 1.86 -8.45
C ALA A 173 2.26 3.10 -9.23
N SER A 174 3.33 3.04 -10.04
CA SER A 174 3.83 4.16 -10.83
C SER A 174 2.71 4.94 -11.57
N GLY A 175 1.82 4.24 -12.27
CA GLY A 175 0.68 4.88 -12.97
C GLY A 175 -0.27 5.63 -12.03
N ALA A 176 -0.59 5.05 -10.88
CA ALA A 176 -1.46 5.68 -9.87
C ALA A 176 -0.78 6.90 -9.23
N LEU A 177 0.53 6.81 -8.91
CA LEU A 177 1.30 7.91 -8.32
C LEU A 177 1.54 9.05 -9.31
N ALA A 178 1.82 8.74 -10.58
CA ALA A 178 1.92 9.72 -11.65
C ALA A 178 0.58 10.44 -11.86
N GLN A 179 -0.53 9.70 -11.86
CA GLN A 179 -1.86 10.29 -11.95
C GLN A 179 -2.19 11.18 -10.75
N ALA A 180 -1.87 10.75 -9.52
CA ALA A 180 -2.03 11.57 -8.32
C ALA A 180 -1.22 12.87 -8.40
N SER A 181 -0.02 12.81 -8.98
CA SER A 181 0.87 13.96 -9.20
C SER A 181 0.32 14.93 -10.26
N ARG A 182 -0.19 14.41 -11.38
CA ARG A 182 -0.88 15.21 -12.41
C ARG A 182 -2.13 15.90 -11.87
N ASN A 183 -2.87 15.19 -11.03
CA ASN A 183 -4.09 15.71 -10.39
C ASN A 183 -3.79 16.66 -9.22
N GLY A 184 -2.52 16.80 -8.81
CA GLY A 184 -2.14 17.63 -7.69
C GLY A 184 -2.74 17.16 -6.35
N LYS A 185 -2.92 15.86 -6.13
CA LYS A 185 -3.58 15.32 -4.94
C LYS A 185 -2.91 15.82 -3.66
N GLN A 186 -3.66 16.46 -2.77
CA GLN A 186 -3.17 17.01 -1.50
C GLN A 186 -3.70 16.22 -0.29
N PHE A 187 -3.01 16.37 0.85
CA PHE A 187 -3.42 15.84 2.13
C PHE A 187 -3.39 16.93 3.21
N ASP A 188 -4.29 16.83 4.17
CA ASP A 188 -4.40 17.80 5.25
C ASP A 188 -3.22 17.73 6.25
N GLY A 189 -2.92 18.86 6.87
CA GLY A 189 -1.89 18.97 7.90
C GLY A 189 -0.47 18.79 7.37
N LYS A 190 0.37 18.08 8.12
CA LYS A 190 1.81 17.91 7.83
C LYS A 190 2.17 16.49 7.42
N ILE A 191 1.19 15.62 7.17
CA ILE A 191 1.43 14.20 6.95
C ILE A 191 2.12 13.91 5.61
N ALA A 192 1.93 14.78 4.61
CA ALA A 192 2.51 14.63 3.27
C ALA A 192 3.51 15.74 2.89
N LYS A 193 4.15 16.37 3.89
CA LYS A 193 5.23 17.35 3.66
C LYS A 193 6.41 16.76 2.87
N PRO A 194 7.25 17.59 2.22
CA PRO A 194 8.52 17.13 1.65
C PRO A 194 9.47 16.59 2.71
N GLY A 195 10.41 15.76 2.26
CA GLY A 195 11.52 15.26 3.06
C GLY A 195 12.58 16.31 3.36
N ALA A 196 13.50 15.97 4.25
CA ALA A 196 14.48 16.89 4.82
C ALA A 196 15.38 17.60 3.80
N SER A 197 15.82 16.92 2.73
CA SER A 197 16.67 17.55 1.70
C SER A 197 15.89 18.45 0.73
N LEU A 198 14.56 18.49 0.84
CA LEU A 198 13.64 19.29 0.04
C LEU A 198 12.87 20.28 0.94
N ALA A 199 13.45 20.67 2.07
CA ALA A 199 12.81 21.52 3.07
C ALA A 199 12.51 22.94 2.56
N GLU A 200 13.15 23.39 1.48
CA GLU A 200 12.84 24.63 0.78
C GLU A 200 11.41 24.64 0.23
N PHE A 201 10.89 23.47 -0.15
CA PHE A 201 9.52 23.31 -0.65
C PHE A 201 8.48 23.18 0.47
N LYS A 202 8.90 23.21 1.74
CA LYS A 202 8.00 22.94 2.86
C LYS A 202 6.86 23.95 2.97
N ASP A 203 6.98 25.16 2.44
CA ASP A 203 5.89 26.15 2.49
C ASP A 203 5.36 26.48 1.08
N GLU A 204 5.82 25.73 0.07
CA GLU A 204 5.37 25.89 -1.31
C GLU A 204 3.98 25.28 -1.51
N ALA A 205 3.13 26.00 -2.24
CA ALA A 205 1.80 25.52 -2.58
C ALA A 205 1.88 24.24 -3.42
N GLY A 206 1.09 23.22 -3.07
CA GLY A 206 1.07 21.93 -3.78
C GLY A 206 2.06 20.88 -3.25
N TRP A 207 2.98 21.25 -2.34
CA TRP A 207 3.94 20.34 -1.70
C TRP A 207 3.42 19.71 -0.39
N ARG A 208 2.10 19.67 -0.21
CA ARG A 208 1.41 18.93 0.85
C ARG A 208 0.79 17.64 0.31
N GLY A 209 1.41 17.07 -0.72
CA GLY A 209 0.93 15.87 -1.37
C GLY A 209 1.75 15.55 -2.62
N PHE A 210 1.05 15.14 -3.67
CA PHE A 210 1.60 14.83 -4.97
C PHE A 210 1.54 16.06 -5.88
N CYS A 211 2.64 16.33 -6.59
CA CYS A 211 2.72 17.33 -7.64
C CYS A 211 3.75 16.88 -8.70
N ASN A 212 3.70 17.50 -9.88
CA ASN A 212 4.58 17.12 -10.99
C ASN A 212 6.07 17.33 -10.69
N ASP A 213 6.43 18.38 -9.95
CA ASP A 213 7.83 18.65 -9.60
C ASP A 213 8.38 17.58 -8.65
N ARG A 214 7.60 17.21 -7.64
CA ARG A 214 7.94 16.14 -6.70
C ARG A 214 8.07 14.79 -7.42
N TRP A 215 7.16 14.48 -8.33
CA TRP A 215 7.24 13.28 -9.18
C TRP A 215 8.52 13.26 -10.02
N LYS A 216 8.85 14.38 -10.68
CA LYS A 216 10.07 14.52 -11.48
C LYS A 216 11.32 14.30 -10.64
N ILE A 217 11.36 14.86 -9.43
CA ILE A 217 12.46 14.67 -8.49
C ILE A 217 12.65 13.20 -8.14
N TRP A 218 11.57 12.45 -7.89
CA TRP A 218 11.69 11.01 -7.64
C TRP A 218 12.25 10.26 -8.85
N GLN A 219 11.77 10.55 -10.07
CA GLN A 219 12.29 9.93 -11.29
C GLN A 219 13.79 10.21 -11.49
N ASP A 220 14.22 11.44 -11.25
CA ASP A 220 15.62 11.85 -11.41
C ASP A 220 16.52 11.18 -10.38
N ARG A 221 16.12 11.21 -9.10
CA ARG A 221 16.89 10.59 -8.01
C ARG A 221 17.02 9.07 -8.21
N LEU A 222 15.98 8.40 -8.69
CA LEU A 222 16.05 6.98 -9.06
C LEU A 222 16.98 6.73 -10.26
N SER A 223 16.91 7.59 -11.28
CA SER A 223 17.78 7.47 -12.46
C SER A 223 19.26 7.60 -12.10
N ASP A 224 19.59 8.48 -11.16
CA ASP A 224 20.96 8.67 -10.68
C ASP A 224 21.48 7.49 -9.85
N LEU A 225 20.60 6.80 -9.11
CA LEU A 225 20.97 5.59 -8.38
C LEU A 225 21.47 4.46 -9.28
N ASN A 226 21.12 4.45 -10.58
CA ASN A 226 21.62 3.43 -11.51
C ASN A 226 23.15 3.47 -11.66
N LYS A 227 23.74 4.65 -11.44
CA LYS A 227 25.18 4.91 -11.48
C LYS A 227 25.84 4.71 -10.11
N ALA A 228 25.06 4.49 -9.05
CA ALA A 228 25.53 4.40 -7.67
C ALA A 228 25.82 2.94 -7.23
N GLY A 229 26.58 2.80 -6.14
CA GLY A 229 26.93 1.53 -5.54
C GLY A 229 25.85 0.97 -4.60
N ILE A 230 24.68 0.63 -5.13
CA ILE A 230 23.60 -0.05 -4.37
C ILE A 230 23.71 -1.59 -4.48
N SER A 231 23.00 -2.31 -3.61
CA SER A 231 22.99 -3.79 -3.61
C SER A 231 22.48 -4.35 -4.95
N ALA A 232 22.91 -5.56 -5.33
CA ALA A 232 22.46 -6.22 -6.56
C ALA A 232 20.94 -6.42 -6.60
N HIS A 233 20.33 -6.76 -5.46
CA HIS A 233 18.88 -6.92 -5.34
C HIS A 233 18.15 -5.57 -5.55
N SER A 234 18.59 -4.51 -4.87
CA SER A 234 18.04 -3.15 -5.06
C SER A 234 18.23 -2.66 -6.49
N LYS A 235 19.35 -3.01 -7.14
CA LYS A 235 19.59 -2.66 -8.54
C LYS A 235 18.61 -3.35 -9.50
N SER A 236 18.28 -4.62 -9.25
CA SER A 236 17.26 -5.34 -10.02
C SER A 236 15.87 -4.69 -9.89
N LEU A 237 15.48 -4.32 -8.66
CA LEU A 237 14.22 -3.60 -8.43
C LEU A 237 14.23 -2.20 -9.06
N LEU A 238 15.37 -1.51 -9.01
CA LEU A 238 15.52 -0.19 -9.62
C LEU A 238 15.28 -0.22 -11.13
N THR A 239 15.84 -1.21 -11.83
CA THR A 239 15.60 -1.38 -13.27
C THR A 239 14.10 -1.53 -13.56
N GLN A 240 13.40 -2.39 -12.83
CA GLN A 240 11.96 -2.58 -12.98
C GLN A 240 11.17 -1.31 -12.65
N ALA A 241 11.56 -0.59 -11.58
CA ALA A 241 10.93 0.66 -11.18
C ALA A 241 11.05 1.74 -12.26
N LEU A 242 12.22 1.88 -12.88
CA LEU A 242 12.44 2.83 -13.98
C LEU A 242 11.64 2.47 -15.23
N GLU A 243 11.55 1.17 -15.56
CA GLU A 243 10.72 0.70 -16.67
C GLU A 243 9.22 0.96 -16.44
N SER A 244 8.74 0.75 -15.21
CA SER A 244 7.35 1.08 -14.84
C SER A 244 7.10 2.58 -14.82
N ALA A 245 8.05 3.40 -14.35
CA ALA A 245 7.95 4.85 -14.32
C ALA A 245 7.94 5.47 -15.72
N ALA A 246 8.66 4.88 -16.68
CA ALA A 246 8.69 5.35 -18.06
C ALA A 246 7.36 5.13 -18.82
N LYS A 247 6.48 4.26 -18.32
CA LYS A 247 5.19 3.92 -18.93
C LYS A 247 4.00 4.71 -18.37
N ALA A 248 4.20 5.53 -17.33
CA ALA A 248 3.13 6.14 -16.52
C ALA A 248 2.76 7.58 -16.87
#